data_AF-A0A514JN90-F1
#
_entry.id   AF-A0A514JN90-F1
#
_cell.length_a   1.000
_cell.length_b   1.000
_cell.length_c   1.000
_cell.angle_alpha   90.00
_cell.angle_beta   90.00
_cell.angle_gamma   90.00
#
_symmetry.space_group_name_H-M   'P 1'
#
loop_
_entity.id
_entity.type
_entity.pdbx_description
1 polymer ?
#
loop_
_entity_poly.entity_id
_entity_poly.type
_entity_poly.pdbx_seq_one_letter_code
_entity_poly.pdbx_strand_id
1 'polypeptide(L)'
;MRIGGGDRMSQPVITEEWRKIPGFKPIYEVSNFGEVRSWGHLAQGRTLNVRLHSVTGLPEVRVARKGQRGCRAEYVHKLVALAFPEEEK
;
A
#
# COMPACT_ATOMS: atom_id res chain seq x y z
N MET A 1 -17.36 -5.38 49.05
CA MET A 1 -16.36 -5.88 48.09
C MET A 1 -17.05 -6.67 46.97
N ARG A 2 -16.96 -6.23 45.71
CA ARG A 2 -17.18 -7.07 44.52
C ARG A 2 -16.19 -6.67 43.42
N ILE A 3 -15.70 -7.69 42.75
CA ILE A 3 -14.51 -7.78 41.91
C ILE A 3 -14.84 -7.46 40.45
N GLY A 4 -13.87 -6.90 39.74
CA GLY A 4 -13.66 -7.22 38.32
C GLY A 4 -13.99 -6.12 37.32
N GLY A 5 -13.28 -5.00 37.37
CA GLY A 5 -13.12 -4.13 36.21
C GLY A 5 -12.25 -4.86 35.18
N GLY A 6 -12.87 -5.63 34.29
CA GLY A 6 -12.19 -6.19 33.13
C GLY A 6 -11.99 -5.07 32.11
N ASP A 7 -10.83 -4.42 32.17
CA ASP A 7 -10.32 -3.60 31.07
C ASP A 7 -10.34 -4.44 29.79
N ARG A 8 -11.39 -4.24 28.98
CA ARG A 8 -11.42 -4.68 27.59
C ARG A 8 -10.23 -3.99 26.94
N MET A 9 -9.13 -4.72 26.76
CA MET A 9 -8.08 -4.34 25.84
C MET A 9 -8.72 -4.07 24.48
N SER A 10 -8.93 -2.79 24.18
CA SER A 10 -9.27 -2.31 22.86
C SER A 10 -8.12 -2.72 21.95
N GLN A 11 -8.30 -3.81 21.20
CA GLN A 11 -7.37 -4.13 20.13
C GLN A 11 -7.29 -2.91 19.22
N PRO A 12 -6.09 -2.42 18.87
CA PRO A 12 -5.98 -1.37 17.88
C PRO A 12 -6.60 -1.92 16.60
N VAL A 13 -7.71 -1.31 16.17
CA VAL A 13 -8.28 -1.56 14.86
C VAL A 13 -7.27 -0.98 13.89
N ILE A 14 -6.42 -1.85 13.34
CA ILE A 14 -5.49 -1.47 12.28
C ILE A 14 -6.34 -1.24 11.04
N THR A 15 -6.86 -0.02 10.91
CA THR A 15 -7.66 0.37 9.73
C THR A 15 -6.74 0.37 8.52
N GLU A 16 -7.19 -0.26 7.45
CA GLU A 16 -6.49 -0.16 6.17
C GLU A 16 -6.56 1.29 5.66
N GLU A 17 -5.41 1.96 5.68
CA GLU A 17 -5.26 3.30 5.13
C GLU A 17 -4.77 3.18 3.69
N TRP A 18 -5.45 3.84 2.76
CA TRP A 18 -5.05 3.92 1.36
C TRP A 18 -4.56 5.33 1.04
N ARG A 19 -3.33 5.44 0.52
CA ARG A 19 -2.73 6.73 0.13
C ARG A 19 -2.26 6.72 -1.32
N LYS A 20 -2.29 7.88 -1.96
CA LYS A 20 -1.75 8.08 -3.32
C LYS A 20 -0.24 8.07 -3.28
N ILE A 21 0.39 7.42 -4.26
CA ILE A 21 1.85 7.29 -4.30
C ILE A 21 2.45 8.51 -5.02
N PRO A 22 3.25 9.35 -4.33
CA PRO A 22 3.91 10.48 -4.97
C PRO A 22 4.95 10.01 -6.02
N GLY A 23 5.06 10.75 -7.13
CA GLY A 23 5.95 10.40 -8.25
C GLY A 23 5.34 9.43 -9.28
N PHE A 24 4.19 8.84 -8.99
CA PHE A 24 3.45 7.96 -9.90
C PHE A 24 2.22 8.65 -10.48
N LYS A 25 1.53 7.97 -11.39
CA LYS A 25 0.24 8.47 -11.87
C LYS A 25 -0.76 8.55 -10.70
N PRO A 26 -1.62 9.58 -10.63
CA PRO A 26 -2.59 9.77 -9.54
C PRO A 26 -3.72 8.73 -9.52
N ILE A 27 -3.62 7.71 -10.38
CA ILE A 27 -4.52 6.56 -10.44
C ILE A 27 -4.07 5.42 -9.53
N TYR A 28 -2.84 5.46 -8.99
CA TYR A 28 -2.32 4.42 -8.13
C TYR A 28 -2.38 4.83 -6.66
N GLU A 29 -2.89 3.94 -5.84
CA GLU A 29 -2.93 4.08 -4.39
C GLU A 29 -2.35 2.82 -3.76
N VAL A 30 -1.70 2.99 -2.62
CA VAL A 30 -1.10 1.92 -1.84
C VAL A 30 -1.70 1.90 -0.45
N SER A 31 -1.96 0.71 0.08
CA SER A 31 -2.40 0.52 1.45
C SER A 31 -1.20 0.41 2.39
N ASN A 32 -1.41 0.74 3.67
CA ASN A 32 -0.41 0.52 4.71
C ASN A 32 -0.05 -0.98 4.89
N PHE A 33 -0.87 -1.90 4.39
CA PHE A 33 -0.59 -3.34 4.35
C PHE A 33 0.22 -3.78 3.12
N GLY A 34 0.53 -2.86 2.20
CA GLY A 34 1.28 -3.17 0.98
C GLY A 34 0.41 -3.63 -0.19
N GLU A 35 -0.89 -3.40 -0.15
CA GLU A 35 -1.72 -3.61 -1.34
C GLU A 35 -1.66 -2.40 -2.25
N VAL A 36 -1.68 -2.59 -3.57
CA VAL A 36 -1.65 -1.48 -4.53
C VAL A 36 -2.86 -1.57 -5.43
N ARG A 37 -3.67 -0.52 -5.51
CA ARG A 37 -4.86 -0.44 -6.36
C ARG A 37 -4.71 0.56 -7.48
N SER A 38 -5.42 0.31 -8.58
CA SER A 38 -5.41 1.16 -9.76
C SER A 38 -6.81 1.65 -10.11
N TRP A 39 -6.99 2.97 -10.09
CA TRP A 39 -8.19 3.71 -10.52
C TRP A 39 -8.16 4.10 -12.00
N GLY A 40 -7.31 3.47 -12.81
CA GLY A 40 -7.35 3.67 -14.26
C GLY A 40 -8.73 3.31 -14.83
N HIS A 41 -9.11 3.94 -15.95
CA HIS A 41 -10.41 3.73 -16.60
C HIS A 41 -10.77 2.25 -16.83
N LEU A 42 -9.78 1.39 -17.09
CA LEU A 42 -9.95 -0.05 -17.28
C LEU A 42 -9.91 -0.87 -15.99
N ALA A 43 -9.31 -0.33 -14.92
CA ALA A 43 -9.06 -1.04 -13.68
C ALA A 43 -10.11 -0.75 -12.59
N GLN A 44 -10.78 0.41 -12.62
CA GLN A 44 -11.90 0.76 -11.75
C GLN A 44 -11.71 0.42 -10.25
N GLY A 45 -10.51 0.60 -9.72
CA GLY A 45 -10.20 0.33 -8.31
C GLY A 45 -9.77 -1.11 -8.01
N ARG A 46 -9.51 -1.95 -9.03
CA ARG A 46 -8.94 -3.29 -8.83
C ARG A 46 -7.55 -3.21 -8.18
N THR A 47 -7.31 -4.13 -7.25
CA THR A 47 -5.97 -4.41 -6.72
C THR A 47 -5.09 -4.98 -7.83
N LEU A 48 -3.89 -4.45 -7.96
CA LEU A 48 -2.87 -4.93 -8.88
C LEU A 48 -2.35 -6.28 -8.39
N ASN A 49 -2.14 -7.20 -9.33
CA ASN A 49 -1.49 -8.47 -9.02
C ASN A 49 -0.05 -8.21 -8.57
N VAL A 50 0.19 -8.43 -7.28
CA VAL A 50 1.51 -8.46 -6.68
C VAL A 50 2.22 -9.72 -7.18
N ARG A 51 3.40 -9.54 -7.76
CA ARG A 51 4.28 -10.62 -8.18
C ARG A 51 5.44 -10.70 -7.20
N LEU A 52 5.95 -11.89 -6.96
CA LEU A 52 7.21 -12.04 -6.24
C LEU A 52 8.35 -11.96 -7.24
N HIS A 53 9.31 -11.09 -6.98
CA HIS A 53 10.52 -11.00 -7.78
C HIS A 53 11.31 -12.31 -7.64
N SER A 54 11.59 -12.98 -8.76
CA SER A 54 12.12 -14.36 -8.76
C SER A 54 13.48 -14.53 -8.07
N VAL A 55 14.29 -13.48 -8.04
CA VAL A 55 15.64 -13.52 -7.45
C VAL A 55 15.66 -13.08 -6.00
N THR A 56 14.88 -12.05 -5.64
CA THR A 56 14.93 -11.45 -4.30
C THR A 56 13.79 -11.91 -3.39
N GLY A 57 12.77 -12.57 -3.94
CA GLY A 57 11.56 -12.96 -3.22
C GLY A 57 10.68 -11.77 -2.79
N LEU A 58 11.03 -10.55 -3.18
CA LEU A 58 10.33 -9.35 -2.72
C LEU A 58 9.06 -9.11 -3.55
N PRO A 59 7.96 -8.68 -2.90
CA PRO A 59 6.73 -8.31 -3.61
C PRO A 59 6.94 -7.08 -4.50
N GLU A 60 6.55 -7.20 -5.77
CA GLU A 60 6.62 -6.15 -6.78
C GLU A 60 5.30 -6.02 -7.56
N VAL A 61 4.98 -4.80 -7.99
CA VAL A 61 3.80 -4.48 -8.79
C VAL A 61 4.19 -3.69 -10.02
N ARG A 62 3.42 -3.87 -11.11
CA ARG A 62 3.64 -3.10 -12.34
C ARG A 62 2.88 -1.79 -12.29
N VAL A 63 3.59 -0.68 -12.09
CA VAL A 63 3.03 0.68 -12.00
C VAL A 63 3.65 1.59 -13.06
N ALA A 64 2.88 2.57 -13.53
CA ALA A 64 3.37 3.58 -14.46
C ALA A 64 3.72 4.87 -13.71
N ARG A 65 4.98 5.33 -13.85
CA ARG A 65 5.42 6.62 -13.33
C ARG A 65 4.81 7.78 -14.13
N LYS A 66 4.66 8.94 -13.48
CA LYS A 66 4.22 10.16 -14.17
C LYS A 66 5.27 10.56 -15.21
N GLY A 67 4.84 10.81 -16.46
CA GLY A 67 5.73 11.20 -17.56
C GLY A 67 6.51 10.07 -18.24
N GLN A 68 6.38 8.81 -17.80
CA GLN A 68 7.00 7.66 -18.48
C GLN A 68 6.00 6.90 -19.35
N ARG A 69 6.47 6.40 -20.50
CA ARG A 69 5.73 5.44 -21.33
C ARG A 69 5.94 4.02 -20.79
N GLY A 70 4.84 3.37 -20.44
CA GLY A 70 4.81 1.97 -19.98
C GLY A 70 4.74 1.78 -18.46
N CYS A 71 4.51 0.54 -18.06
CA CYS A 71 4.50 0.11 -16.65
C CYS A 71 5.83 -0.55 -16.31
N ARG A 72 6.43 -0.19 -15.18
CA ARG A 72 7.63 -0.82 -14.63
C ARG A 72 7.28 -1.61 -13.38
N ALA A 73 8.03 -2.68 -13.14
CA ALA A 73 7.96 -3.38 -11.86
C ALA A 73 8.63 -2.51 -10.80
N GLU A 74 7.90 -2.18 -9.74
CA GLU A 74 8.38 -1.48 -8.57
C GLU A 74 8.05 -2.31 -7.33
N TYR A 75 8.96 -2.32 -6.37
CA TYR A 75 8.75 -3.06 -5.14
C TYR A 75 7.67 -2.41 -4.28
N VAL A 76 6.77 -3.24 -3.75
CA VAL A 76 5.67 -2.80 -2.89
C VAL A 76 6.20 -2.04 -1.68
N HIS A 77 7.22 -2.56 -1.00
CA HIS A 77 7.80 -1.89 0.18
C HIS A 77 8.32 -0.48 -0.12
N LYS A 78 8.84 -0.22 -1.33
CA LYS A 78 9.25 1.13 -1.75
C LYS A 78 8.06 2.04 -1.97
N LEU A 79 6.97 1.51 -2.55
CA LEU A 79 5.75 2.29 -2.76
C LEU A 79 5.09 2.68 -1.43
N VAL A 80 5.06 1.74 -0.47
CA VAL A 80 4.58 2.01 0.89
C VAL A 80 5.43 3.08 1.54
N ALA A 81 6.76 2.96 1.54
CA ALA A 81 7.66 3.96 2.13
C ALA A 81 7.53 5.35 1.49
N LEU A 82 7.21 5.43 0.20
CA LEU A 82 6.98 6.70 -0.49
C LEU A 82 5.63 7.34 -0.13
N ALA A 83 4.59 6.54 0.10
CA ALA A 83 3.25 7.03 0.42
C ALA A 83 3.00 7.24 1.93
N PHE A 84 3.73 6.48 2.74
CA PHE A 84 3.78 6.55 4.19
C PHE A 84 5.24 6.79 4.59
N PRO A 85 5.81 7.98 4.30
CA PRO A 85 7.04 8.37 4.95
C PRO A 85 6.71 8.42 6.45
N GLU A 86 7.30 7.54 7.25
CA GLU A 86 7.35 7.77 8.69
C GLU A 86 7.99 9.15 8.86
N GLU A 87 7.21 10.14 9.30
CA GLU A 87 7.80 11.30 9.94
C GLU A 87 8.55 10.74 11.15
N GLU A 88 9.88 10.69 11.04
CA GLU A 88 10.75 10.62 12.21
C GLU A 88 10.25 11.70 13.18
N LYS A 89 9.68 11.24 14.30
CA LYS A 89 9.19 12.08 15.38
C LYS A 89 10.33 12.48 16.30
#